data_AF-A0A3F2RFL0-F1
#
_entry.id   AF-A0A3F2RFL0-F1
#
_cell.length_a   1.000
_cell.length_b   1.000
_cell.length_c   1.000
_cell.angle_alpha   90.00
_cell.angle_beta   90.00
_cell.angle_gamma   90.00
#
_symmetry.space_group_name_H-M   'P 1'
#
loop_
_entity.id
_entity.type
_entity.pdbx_description
1 polymer ?
#
loop_
_entity_poly.entity_id
_entity_poly.type
_entity_poly.pdbx_seq_one_letter_code
_entity_poly.pdbx_strand_id
1 'polypeptide(L)'
;MQENRPEIAAYFEALLQSRLHSPPIRCGFAGDDKGKAMYAGKALKAGEPIWTEAPFVAMQHEDNKEFVDCCDNCFVPLIDSKNCWARVVASSSEVEGEAAPAEENSASEADFEAAIAFLQKEGGKSPEESYFSVFKLAENQVKCSCGVVYCSNNCKHLAYVQHHAVLCPHTEEKNNAMGHFLNHTVVTNEIFQLAAKVIAKVLLLFVATQDMTQARLPVDIFCKLPWWEVITSEEDLEDGETLEDYRDKFRGLLMQTHEHFIAGLNENLKHLEANGELNGLSAETVLASCDGVLNMEFFSRVVGMFEMNNISMEIDHPFHALGEALSEASPEEKKDMPPVLARVKAALEKFAEEHRHHLCEDEAHEHDHDEEECYALDEDFVGVEGTALFSGICTMNHSCDPNCTVLYTKDGAAHVFAVQDIVEGEELCISYIDVDQDVHEREECLRYVVRGVTSALSYVVVRLETNKSPLVLFVGFGA
;
A
#
# COMPACT_ATOMS: atom_id res chain seq x y z
N MET A 1 -18.35 -11.29 16.65
CA MET A 1 -17.74 -11.94 15.46
C MET A 1 -18.07 -13.44 15.50
N GLN A 2 -18.14 -14.15 14.38
CA GLN A 2 -18.51 -15.57 14.41
C GLN A 2 -17.28 -16.42 14.74
N GLU A 3 -17.43 -17.45 15.59
CA GLU A 3 -16.46 -18.55 15.73
C GLU A 3 -15.99 -19.00 14.34
N ASN A 4 -14.74 -19.47 14.23
CA ASN A 4 -14.18 -19.99 12.97
C ASN A 4 -15.03 -21.15 12.44
N ARG A 5 -16.06 -20.81 11.67
CA ARG A 5 -16.90 -21.76 10.93
C ARG A 5 -15.97 -22.61 10.05
N PRO A 6 -16.29 -23.89 9.80
CA PRO A 6 -15.46 -24.76 8.98
C PRO A 6 -15.06 -24.15 7.62
N GLU A 7 -15.95 -23.36 7.03
CA GLU A 7 -15.72 -22.62 5.77
C GLU A 7 -14.61 -21.56 5.88
N ILE A 8 -14.54 -20.83 7.01
CA ILE A 8 -13.50 -19.83 7.26
C ILE A 8 -12.15 -20.52 7.47
N ALA A 9 -12.12 -21.60 8.25
CA ALA A 9 -10.90 -22.38 8.46
C ALA A 9 -10.38 -22.96 7.12
N ALA A 10 -11.28 -23.51 6.29
CA ALA A 10 -10.94 -24.03 4.98
C ALA A 10 -10.42 -22.95 4.02
N TYR A 11 -11.00 -21.74 4.07
CA TYR A 11 -10.49 -20.60 3.29
C TYR A 11 -9.04 -20.27 3.66
N PHE A 12 -8.74 -20.11 4.96
CA PHE A 12 -7.37 -19.78 5.38
C PHE A 12 -6.40 -20.92 5.11
N GLU A 13 -6.80 -22.18 5.28
CA GLU A 13 -5.97 -23.32 4.90
C GLU A 13 -5.61 -23.27 3.40
N ALA A 14 -6.59 -22.99 2.53
CA ALA A 14 -6.36 -22.84 1.10
C ALA A 14 -5.52 -21.59 0.75
N LEU A 15 -5.73 -20.46 1.44
CA LEU A 15 -4.94 -19.23 1.28
C LEU A 15 -3.47 -19.48 1.62
N LEU A 16 -3.21 -20.09 2.77
CA LEU A 16 -1.87 -20.40 3.25
C LEU A 16 -1.14 -21.35 2.29
N GLN A 17 -1.82 -22.38 1.78
CA GLN A 17 -1.23 -23.36 0.86
C GLN A 17 -0.94 -22.78 -0.52
N SER A 18 -1.88 -22.01 -1.08
CA SER A 18 -1.85 -21.59 -2.48
C SER A 18 -1.16 -20.25 -2.73
N ARG A 19 -1.43 -19.24 -1.88
CA ARG A 19 -1.01 -17.85 -2.13
C ARG A 19 0.16 -17.40 -1.29
N LEU A 20 0.27 -17.90 -0.05
CA LEU A 20 1.37 -17.51 0.85
C LEU A 20 2.52 -18.52 0.85
N HIS A 21 2.46 -19.54 -0.01
CA HIS A 21 3.51 -20.56 -0.19
C HIS A 21 3.82 -21.38 1.07
N SER A 22 2.79 -21.74 1.84
CA SER A 22 2.88 -22.55 3.07
C SER A 22 3.81 -21.96 4.14
N PRO A 23 3.57 -20.70 4.57
CA PRO A 23 4.37 -20.08 5.61
C PRO A 23 4.11 -20.79 6.96
N PRO A 24 5.03 -20.68 7.92
CA PRO A 24 4.90 -21.36 9.21
C PRO A 24 3.94 -20.60 10.13
N ILE A 25 2.69 -20.40 9.71
CA ILE A 25 1.64 -19.69 10.43
C ILE A 25 0.31 -20.43 10.32
N ARG A 26 -0.63 -20.09 11.20
CA ARG A 26 -2.00 -20.60 11.18
C ARG A 26 -2.98 -19.48 11.53
N CYS A 27 -4.13 -19.44 10.86
CA CYS A 27 -5.23 -18.58 11.28
C CYS A 27 -6.05 -19.27 12.38
N GLY A 28 -6.39 -18.54 13.43
CA GLY A 28 -7.21 -18.98 14.55
C GLY A 28 -8.24 -17.94 14.96
N PHE A 29 -8.80 -18.11 16.16
CA PHE A 29 -9.79 -17.21 16.77
C PHE A 29 -9.32 -16.85 18.17
N ALA A 30 -9.15 -15.56 18.45
CA ALA A 30 -8.62 -15.02 19.70
C ALA A 30 -9.72 -14.55 20.68
N GLY A 31 -10.98 -14.96 20.45
CA GLY A 31 -12.13 -14.62 21.29
C GLY A 31 -13.05 -13.58 20.64
N ASP A 32 -14.19 -13.31 21.28
CA ASP A 32 -15.22 -12.42 20.71
C ASP A 32 -14.78 -10.96 20.60
N ASP A 33 -13.84 -10.54 21.46
CA ASP A 33 -13.33 -9.17 21.51
C ASP A 33 -12.28 -8.89 20.43
N LYS A 34 -11.41 -9.86 20.14
CA LYS A 34 -10.33 -9.74 19.13
C LYS A 34 -10.71 -10.30 17.77
N GLY A 35 -11.55 -11.33 17.73
CA GLY A 35 -11.93 -11.99 16.49
C GLY A 35 -10.85 -12.94 15.98
N LYS A 36 -10.46 -12.77 14.70
CA LYS A 36 -9.45 -13.62 14.05
C LYS A 36 -8.05 -13.24 14.52
N ALA A 37 -7.13 -14.18 14.40
CA ALA A 37 -5.73 -13.96 14.75
C ALA A 37 -4.83 -14.88 13.94
N MET A 38 -3.61 -14.43 13.67
CA MET A 38 -2.53 -15.24 13.13
C MET A 38 -1.67 -15.76 14.27
N TYR A 39 -1.22 -17.00 14.18
CA TYR A 39 -0.34 -17.62 15.18
C TYR A 39 0.87 -18.24 14.51
N ALA A 40 1.99 -18.24 15.23
CA ALA A 40 3.20 -18.93 14.81
C ALA A 40 2.96 -20.45 14.72
N GLY A 41 3.30 -21.05 13.59
CA GLY A 41 3.27 -22.50 13.36
C GLY A 41 4.57 -23.22 13.75
N LYS A 42 5.62 -22.46 14.09
CA LYS A 42 6.90 -22.93 14.66
C LYS A 42 7.51 -21.79 15.49
N ALA A 43 8.59 -22.07 16.21
CA ALA A 43 9.39 -21.00 16.83
C ALA A 43 10.15 -20.18 15.76
N LEU A 44 10.11 -18.86 15.86
CA LEU A 44 10.73 -17.91 14.94
C LEU A 44 11.79 -17.07 15.67
N LYS A 45 12.80 -16.60 14.94
CA LYS A 45 13.86 -15.73 15.47
C LYS A 45 13.64 -14.26 15.11
N ALA A 46 14.12 -13.36 15.97
CA ALA A 46 14.18 -11.94 15.64
C ALA A 46 14.88 -11.72 14.29
N GLY A 47 14.25 -10.96 13.40
CA GLY A 47 14.68 -10.70 12.02
C GLY A 47 14.30 -11.78 11.00
N GLU A 48 13.65 -12.87 11.40
CA GLU A 48 13.23 -13.92 10.47
C GLU A 48 12.04 -13.44 9.60
N PRO A 49 12.12 -13.53 8.26
CA PRO A 49 10.96 -13.33 7.39
C PRO A 49 9.95 -14.47 7.62
N ILE A 50 8.70 -14.11 7.89
CA ILE A 50 7.64 -15.06 8.19
C ILE A 50 6.85 -15.41 6.92
N TRP A 51 6.31 -14.39 6.23
CA TRP A 51 5.67 -14.56 4.92
C TRP A 51 5.66 -13.27 4.10
N THR A 52 5.32 -13.40 2.82
CA THR A 52 5.07 -12.29 1.90
C THR A 52 3.68 -12.46 1.31
N GLU A 53 2.93 -11.37 1.20
CA GLU A 53 1.57 -11.38 0.69
C GLU A 53 1.38 -10.24 -0.32
N ALA A 54 0.86 -10.57 -1.50
CA ALA A 54 0.36 -9.56 -2.44
C ALA A 54 -1.05 -9.11 -2.01
N PRO A 55 -1.41 -7.83 -2.18
CA PRO A 55 -2.68 -7.31 -1.71
C PRO A 55 -3.85 -7.99 -2.42
N PHE A 56 -4.89 -8.32 -1.67
CA PHE A 56 -6.16 -8.75 -2.25
C PHE A 56 -6.73 -7.64 -3.12
N VAL A 57 -6.65 -6.39 -2.66
CA VAL A 57 -6.94 -5.19 -3.43
C VAL A 57 -6.09 -4.04 -2.87
N ALA A 58 -5.65 -3.14 -3.74
CA ALA A 58 -4.95 -1.93 -3.33
C ALA A 58 -5.17 -0.80 -4.35
N MET A 59 -4.87 0.42 -3.93
CA MET A 59 -4.77 1.60 -4.78
C MET A 59 -3.70 2.54 -4.24
N GLN A 60 -3.04 3.26 -5.15
CA GLN A 60 -2.28 4.46 -4.81
C GLN A 60 -3.27 5.61 -4.59
N HIS A 61 -2.98 6.48 -3.62
CA HIS A 61 -3.80 7.67 -3.37
C HIS A 61 -3.76 8.65 -4.56
N GLU A 62 -4.87 9.35 -4.81
CA GLU A 62 -4.98 10.25 -5.98
C GLU A 62 -4.06 11.47 -5.90
N ASP A 63 -3.80 11.99 -4.70
CA ASP A 63 -2.86 13.08 -4.44
C ASP A 63 -1.39 12.63 -4.55
N ASN A 64 -1.05 11.42 -4.09
CA ASN A 64 0.29 10.85 -4.22
C ASN A 64 0.75 10.71 -5.69
N LYS A 65 -0.19 10.58 -6.64
CA LYS A 65 0.09 10.52 -8.09
C LYS A 65 0.67 11.81 -8.66
N GLU A 66 0.54 12.94 -7.97
CA GLU A 66 1.20 14.18 -8.39
C GLU A 66 2.72 14.12 -8.24
N PHE A 67 3.21 13.28 -7.32
CA PHE A 67 4.62 13.16 -6.97
C PHE A 67 5.30 11.96 -7.63
N VAL A 68 4.62 10.81 -7.69
CA VAL A 68 5.18 9.58 -8.24
C VAL A 68 4.13 8.75 -8.98
N ASP A 69 4.47 8.28 -10.18
CA ASP A 69 3.66 7.29 -10.89
C ASP A 69 4.04 5.87 -10.44
N CYS A 70 3.07 4.97 -10.30
CA CYS A 70 3.31 3.55 -10.08
C CYS A 70 2.50 2.66 -11.03
N CYS A 71 2.85 1.38 -11.09
CA CYS A 71 2.04 0.40 -11.81
C CYS A 71 0.71 0.13 -11.09
N ASP A 72 -0.45 0.30 -11.73
CA ASP A 72 -1.78 0.07 -11.10
C ASP A 72 -2.09 -1.41 -10.71
N ASN A 73 -1.19 -2.34 -11.04
CA ASN A 73 -1.32 -3.76 -10.64
C ASN A 73 -0.39 -4.16 -9.49
N CYS A 74 0.91 -3.84 -9.60
CA CYS A 74 1.91 -4.25 -8.61
C CYS A 74 2.44 -3.10 -7.76
N PHE A 75 2.10 -1.86 -8.07
CA PHE A 75 2.51 -0.66 -7.33
C PHE A 75 4.01 -0.38 -7.32
N VAL A 76 4.80 -1.08 -8.14
CA VAL A 76 6.20 -0.72 -8.35
C VAL A 76 6.29 0.73 -8.85
N PRO A 77 7.15 1.58 -8.25
CA PRO A 77 7.37 2.94 -8.73
C PRO A 77 7.87 2.94 -10.18
N LEU A 78 7.32 3.83 -11.01
CA LEU A 78 7.68 4.01 -12.42
C LEU A 78 8.38 5.35 -12.60
N ILE A 79 9.57 5.46 -12.01
CA ILE A 79 10.36 6.68 -11.99
C ILE A 79 11.17 6.89 -13.29
N ASP A 80 11.32 8.14 -13.71
CA ASP A 80 12.35 8.53 -14.69
C ASP A 80 13.69 8.63 -13.97
N SER A 81 14.37 7.48 -13.85
CA SER A 81 15.62 7.34 -13.11
C SER A 81 16.71 8.32 -13.57
N LYS A 82 16.75 8.67 -14.85
CA LYS A 82 17.72 9.61 -15.41
C LYS A 82 17.41 11.04 -15.02
N ASN A 83 16.14 11.43 -15.08
CA ASN A 83 15.72 12.75 -14.63
C ASN A 83 15.91 12.93 -13.12
N CYS A 84 15.55 11.92 -12.31
CA CYS A 84 15.82 11.90 -10.88
C CYS A 84 17.32 12.03 -10.58
N TRP A 85 18.17 11.27 -11.28
CA TRP A 85 19.63 11.38 -11.11
C TRP A 85 20.19 12.74 -11.53
N ALA A 86 19.65 13.34 -12.60
CA ALA A 86 20.05 14.67 -13.03
C ALA A 86 19.79 15.74 -11.95
N ARG A 87 18.68 15.63 -11.19
CA ARG A 87 18.37 16.50 -10.04
C ARG A 87 19.40 16.35 -8.91
N VAL A 88 19.78 15.11 -8.58
CA VAL A 88 20.82 14.80 -7.57
C VAL A 88 22.17 15.43 -7.92
N VAL A 89 22.54 15.41 -9.19
CA VAL A 89 23.82 15.98 -9.64
C VAL A 89 23.75 17.51 -9.77
N ALA A 90 22.60 18.08 -10.11
CA ALA A 90 22.41 19.52 -10.25
C ALA A 90 22.55 20.26 -8.92
N SER A 91 21.83 19.83 -7.89
CA SER A 91 21.96 20.34 -6.50
C SER A 91 23.39 20.29 -5.98
N SER A 92 24.10 19.19 -6.30
CA SER A 92 25.51 19.01 -5.95
C SER A 92 26.45 20.09 -6.52
N SER A 93 26.02 20.89 -7.49
CA SER A 93 26.83 21.91 -8.18
C SER A 93 26.57 23.37 -7.77
N GLU A 94 25.53 23.67 -6.99
CA GLU A 94 25.04 25.04 -6.74
C GLU A 94 25.58 25.73 -5.47
N VAL A 95 26.64 25.22 -4.84
CA VAL A 95 27.19 25.85 -3.62
C VAL A 95 27.92 27.16 -3.96
N GLU A 96 27.25 28.30 -3.80
CA GLU A 96 27.87 29.63 -3.87
C GLU A 96 28.92 29.79 -2.76
N GLY A 97 30.21 29.71 -3.11
CA GLY A 97 31.32 30.11 -2.24
C GLY A 97 32.40 29.08 -1.99
N GLU A 98 32.18 27.81 -2.36
CA GLU A 98 33.22 26.77 -2.35
C GLU A 98 33.72 26.53 -3.78
N ALA A 99 35.04 26.30 -3.92
CA ALA A 99 35.61 25.96 -5.23
C ALA A 99 34.92 24.69 -5.75
N ALA A 100 34.38 24.75 -6.98
CA ALA A 100 33.78 23.59 -7.63
C ALA A 100 34.67 22.37 -7.42
N PRO A 101 34.13 21.23 -6.92
CA PRO A 101 34.91 20.02 -6.78
C PRO A 101 35.55 19.72 -8.13
N ALA A 102 36.83 19.32 -8.13
CA ALA A 102 37.52 18.95 -9.36
C ALA A 102 36.64 17.96 -10.15
N GLU A 103 36.49 18.13 -11.47
CA GLU A 103 35.64 17.30 -12.35
C GLU A 103 35.86 15.78 -12.18
N GLU A 104 37.00 15.35 -11.63
CA GLU A 104 37.31 13.95 -11.33
C GLU A 104 36.55 13.36 -10.12
N ASN A 105 35.92 14.19 -9.27
CA ASN A 105 35.27 13.77 -8.03
C ASN A 105 33.73 13.85 -8.06
N SER A 106 33.10 14.41 -9.10
CA SER A 106 31.63 14.46 -9.22
C SER A 106 31.07 13.13 -9.75
N ALA A 107 29.90 12.73 -9.25
CA ALA A 107 29.23 11.53 -9.71
C ALA A 107 28.61 11.76 -11.10
N SER A 108 28.85 10.83 -12.03
CA SER A 108 28.29 10.87 -13.39
C SER A 108 27.11 9.92 -13.57
N GLU A 109 26.31 10.07 -14.64
CA GLU A 109 25.28 9.06 -15.01
C GLU A 109 25.88 7.66 -15.21
N ALA A 110 27.11 7.58 -15.72
CA ALA A 110 27.82 6.30 -15.85
C ALA A 110 28.17 5.69 -14.48
N ASP A 111 28.43 6.52 -13.47
CA ASP A 111 28.66 6.04 -12.10
C ASP A 111 27.37 5.49 -11.48
N PHE A 112 26.24 6.17 -11.69
CA PHE A 112 24.92 5.71 -11.26
C PHE A 112 24.53 4.35 -11.87
N GLU A 113 24.64 4.21 -13.20
CA GLU A 113 24.37 2.94 -13.88
C GLU A 113 25.30 1.81 -13.41
N ALA A 114 26.58 2.13 -13.18
CA ALA A 114 27.55 1.17 -12.66
C ALA A 114 27.23 0.77 -11.21
N ALA A 115 26.70 1.69 -10.39
CA ALA A 115 26.25 1.38 -9.03
C ALA A 115 25.04 0.44 -9.01
N ILE A 116 24.03 0.71 -9.83
CA ILE A 116 22.89 -0.18 -10.03
C ILE A 116 23.35 -1.56 -10.47
N ALA A 117 24.19 -1.64 -11.50
CA ALA A 117 24.69 -2.92 -12.02
C ALA A 117 25.50 -3.70 -10.98
N PHE A 118 26.26 -3.01 -10.13
CA PHE A 118 27.00 -3.62 -9.03
C PHE A 118 26.04 -4.23 -7.98
N LEU A 119 25.07 -3.45 -7.50
CA LEU A 119 24.12 -3.91 -6.47
C LEU A 119 23.22 -5.04 -6.98
N GLN A 120 22.81 -5.00 -8.26
CA GLN A 120 22.12 -6.12 -8.91
C GLN A 120 22.92 -7.42 -8.85
N LYS A 121 24.25 -7.33 -9.05
CA LYS A 121 25.14 -8.49 -9.05
C LYS A 121 25.41 -9.02 -7.64
N GLU A 122 25.64 -8.14 -6.67
CA GLU A 122 25.89 -8.53 -5.28
C GLU A 122 24.66 -9.19 -4.64
N GLY A 123 23.45 -8.76 -5.01
CA GLY A 123 22.20 -9.35 -4.52
C GLY A 123 21.96 -10.80 -4.97
N GLY A 124 22.77 -11.33 -5.90
CA GLY A 124 22.71 -12.74 -6.36
C GLY A 124 21.42 -13.15 -7.08
N LYS A 125 20.48 -12.23 -7.27
CA LYS A 125 19.22 -12.41 -8.01
C LYS A 125 19.44 -12.18 -9.50
N SER A 126 18.53 -12.68 -10.34
CA SER A 126 18.54 -12.26 -11.75
C SER A 126 18.33 -10.74 -11.87
N PRO A 127 18.75 -10.09 -12.97
CA PRO A 127 18.50 -8.67 -13.18
C PRO A 127 17.03 -8.28 -13.05
N GLU A 128 16.10 -9.18 -13.42
CA GLU A 128 14.65 -8.98 -13.33
C GLU A 128 14.10 -9.18 -11.91
N GLU A 129 14.74 -10.03 -11.11
CA GLU A 129 14.32 -10.32 -9.74
C GLU A 129 14.90 -9.33 -8.71
N SER A 130 15.99 -8.66 -9.06
CA SER A 130 16.64 -7.64 -8.24
C SER A 130 15.68 -6.50 -7.89
N TYR A 131 15.84 -5.93 -6.69
CA TYR A 131 15.15 -4.69 -6.31
C TYR A 131 15.48 -3.56 -7.30
N PHE A 132 16.76 -3.44 -7.64
CA PHE A 132 17.29 -2.40 -8.53
C PHE A 132 16.86 -2.54 -10.00
N SER A 133 15.99 -3.49 -10.35
CA SER A 133 15.33 -3.50 -11.65
C SER A 133 14.39 -2.28 -11.81
N VAL A 134 13.88 -1.75 -10.70
CA VAL A 134 12.91 -0.62 -10.67
C VAL A 134 13.37 0.58 -11.49
N PHE A 135 14.67 0.88 -11.48
CA PHE A 135 15.28 1.99 -12.23
C PHE A 135 15.14 1.88 -13.76
N LYS A 136 14.74 0.72 -14.29
CA LYS A 136 14.57 0.47 -15.74
C LYS A 136 13.14 0.10 -16.12
N LEU A 137 12.22 0.00 -15.16
CA LEU A 137 10.85 -0.45 -15.43
C LEU A 137 10.03 0.60 -16.18
N ALA A 138 10.21 1.89 -15.88
CA ALA A 138 9.52 2.98 -16.56
C ALA A 138 9.81 3.01 -18.07
N GLU A 139 11.02 2.60 -18.50
CA GLU A 139 11.40 2.55 -19.93
C GLU A 139 10.52 1.62 -20.76
N ASN A 140 9.93 0.60 -20.12
CA ASN A 140 9.11 -0.43 -20.77
C ASN A 140 7.63 -0.34 -20.37
N GLN A 141 7.22 0.77 -19.76
CA GLN A 141 5.85 0.93 -19.29
C GLN A 141 4.84 0.89 -20.44
N VAL A 142 3.67 0.35 -20.14
CA VAL A 142 2.54 0.28 -21.08
C VAL A 142 1.35 1.00 -20.50
N LYS A 143 0.54 1.64 -21.35
CA LYS A 143 -0.66 2.37 -20.92
C LYS A 143 -1.94 1.71 -21.42
N CYS A 144 -3.01 1.84 -20.65
CA CYS A 144 -4.37 1.65 -21.15
C CYS A 144 -4.83 2.92 -21.90
N SER A 145 -5.89 2.82 -22.71
CA SER A 145 -6.48 3.99 -23.38
C SER A 145 -7.13 4.99 -22.41
N CYS A 146 -7.35 4.59 -21.16
CA CYS A 146 -7.79 5.48 -20.08
C CYS A 146 -6.67 6.22 -19.35
N GLY A 147 -5.41 6.06 -19.78
CA GLY A 147 -4.25 6.73 -19.18
C GLY A 147 -3.52 5.91 -18.10
N VAL A 148 -4.17 4.91 -17.49
CA VAL A 148 -3.57 4.08 -16.43
C VAL A 148 -2.31 3.37 -16.94
N VAL A 149 -1.25 3.42 -16.12
CA VAL A 149 0.10 2.94 -16.46
C VAL A 149 0.42 1.61 -15.77
N TYR A 150 1.18 0.76 -16.45
CA TYR A 150 1.64 -0.53 -15.95
C TYR A 150 3.10 -0.76 -16.31
N CYS A 151 3.85 -1.45 -15.43
CA CYS A 151 5.25 -1.78 -15.67
C CYS A 151 5.46 -2.78 -16.82
N SER A 152 4.41 -3.51 -17.24
CA SER A 152 4.48 -4.52 -18.29
C SER A 152 3.10 -4.87 -18.86
N ASN A 153 3.09 -5.50 -20.04
CA ASN A 153 1.86 -6.09 -20.61
C ASN A 153 1.25 -7.16 -19.70
N ASN A 154 2.07 -7.88 -18.92
CA ASN A 154 1.57 -8.85 -17.96
C ASN A 154 0.79 -8.18 -16.83
N CYS A 155 1.34 -7.12 -16.23
CA CYS A 155 0.64 -6.35 -15.20
C CYS A 155 -0.65 -5.70 -15.74
N LYS A 156 -0.61 -5.16 -16.95
CA LYS A 156 -1.82 -4.64 -17.63
C LYS A 156 -2.89 -5.72 -17.80
N HIS A 157 -2.50 -6.92 -18.23
CA HIS A 157 -3.42 -8.04 -18.40
C HIS A 157 -3.98 -8.52 -17.06
N LEU A 158 -3.15 -8.65 -16.03
CA LEU A 158 -3.56 -9.06 -14.69
C LEU A 158 -4.57 -8.07 -14.08
N ALA A 159 -4.31 -6.76 -14.17
CA ALA A 159 -5.28 -5.75 -13.75
C ALA A 159 -6.59 -5.85 -14.55
N TYR A 160 -6.50 -6.04 -15.87
CA TYR A 160 -7.67 -6.21 -16.76
C TYR A 160 -8.58 -7.33 -16.28
N VAL A 161 -8.04 -8.55 -16.10
CA VAL A 161 -8.85 -9.72 -15.70
C VAL A 161 -9.31 -9.67 -14.25
N GLN A 162 -8.66 -8.88 -13.39
CA GLN A 162 -9.01 -8.78 -11.98
C GLN A 162 -10.03 -7.68 -11.68
N HIS A 163 -9.93 -6.52 -12.31
CA HIS A 163 -10.83 -5.40 -12.00
C HIS A 163 -11.00 -4.40 -13.15
N HIS A 164 -9.93 -4.13 -13.90
CA HIS A 164 -9.89 -3.00 -14.82
C HIS A 164 -10.87 -3.15 -15.99
N ALA A 165 -11.19 -4.37 -16.45
CA ALA A 165 -12.16 -4.60 -17.53
C ALA A 165 -13.54 -3.96 -17.27
N VAL A 166 -14.00 -3.94 -16.01
CA VAL A 166 -15.30 -3.37 -15.65
C VAL A 166 -15.22 -1.97 -15.04
N LEU A 167 -14.02 -1.49 -14.73
CA LEU A 167 -13.77 -0.16 -14.15
C LEU A 167 -13.10 0.83 -15.12
N CYS A 168 -12.71 0.39 -16.31
CA CYS A 168 -12.06 1.24 -17.29
C CYS A 168 -13.06 2.27 -17.84
N PRO A 169 -12.72 3.58 -17.85
CA PRO A 169 -13.50 4.58 -18.59
C PRO A 169 -13.17 4.56 -20.09
N HIS A 170 -12.27 3.71 -20.56
CA HIS A 170 -11.85 3.55 -21.95
C HIS A 170 -11.21 4.78 -22.62
N THR A 171 -11.26 5.94 -21.98
CA THR A 171 -10.67 7.20 -22.42
C THR A 171 -10.12 8.00 -21.23
N GLU A 172 -9.08 8.81 -21.48
CA GLU A 172 -8.52 9.78 -20.53
C GLU A 172 -9.48 10.93 -20.23
N GLU A 173 -10.40 11.28 -21.14
CA GLU A 173 -11.30 12.42 -20.89
C GLU A 173 -12.39 12.14 -19.84
N LYS A 174 -12.61 10.86 -19.48
CA LYS A 174 -13.56 10.44 -18.44
C LYS A 174 -14.99 11.03 -18.60
N ASN A 175 -15.44 11.26 -19.84
CA ASN A 175 -16.76 11.85 -20.16
C ASN A 175 -17.90 10.83 -20.32
N ASN A 176 -17.77 9.62 -19.77
CA ASN A 176 -18.78 8.56 -19.80
C ASN A 176 -19.19 8.12 -18.40
N ALA A 177 -20.09 7.14 -18.28
CA ALA A 177 -20.67 6.78 -16.98
C ALA A 177 -19.61 6.34 -15.95
N MET A 178 -18.62 5.53 -16.36
CA MET A 178 -17.53 5.14 -15.45
C MET A 178 -16.58 6.30 -15.15
N GLY A 179 -16.32 7.18 -16.12
CA GLY A 179 -15.58 8.41 -15.88
C GLY A 179 -16.26 9.34 -14.88
N HIS A 180 -17.58 9.46 -14.91
CA HIS A 180 -18.35 10.21 -13.91
C HIS A 180 -18.23 9.61 -12.50
N PHE A 181 -18.23 8.28 -12.38
CA PHE A 181 -17.94 7.62 -11.10
C PHE A 181 -16.55 7.99 -10.58
N LEU A 182 -15.50 7.84 -11.39
CA LEU A 182 -14.12 8.16 -10.99
C LEU A 182 -13.95 9.63 -10.62
N ASN A 183 -14.53 10.55 -11.40
CA ASN A 183 -14.48 11.98 -11.09
C ASN A 183 -15.23 12.32 -9.80
N HIS A 184 -16.35 11.64 -9.54
CA HIS A 184 -17.08 11.78 -8.27
C HIS A 184 -16.24 11.33 -7.08
N THR A 185 -15.52 10.21 -7.18
CA THR A 185 -14.70 9.70 -6.07
C THR A 185 -13.51 10.59 -5.76
N VAL A 186 -12.87 11.18 -6.79
CA VAL A 186 -11.73 12.11 -6.59
C VAL A 186 -12.14 13.34 -5.78
N VAL A 187 -13.37 13.85 -5.94
CA VAL A 187 -13.84 15.05 -5.23
C VAL A 187 -14.60 14.76 -3.94
N THR A 188 -14.79 13.49 -3.57
CA THR A 188 -15.56 13.09 -2.38
C THR A 188 -14.72 12.23 -1.45
N ASN A 189 -14.55 10.95 -1.79
CA ASN A 189 -13.68 10.04 -1.08
C ASN A 189 -13.21 8.94 -2.06
N GLU A 190 -11.89 8.81 -2.19
CA GLU A 190 -11.28 7.88 -3.12
C GLU A 190 -11.43 6.40 -2.71
N ILE A 191 -11.75 6.12 -1.44
CA ILE A 191 -11.95 4.75 -0.93
C ILE A 191 -13.07 4.02 -1.69
N PHE A 192 -14.01 4.78 -2.27
CA PHE A 192 -15.06 4.25 -3.13
C PHE A 192 -14.50 3.56 -4.38
N GLN A 193 -13.35 4.00 -4.90
CA GLN A 193 -12.65 3.32 -5.99
C GLN A 193 -12.16 1.94 -5.55
N LEU A 194 -11.66 1.83 -4.31
CA LEU A 194 -11.19 0.56 -3.76
C LEU A 194 -12.36 -0.40 -3.53
N ALA A 195 -13.50 0.11 -3.04
CA ALA A 195 -14.74 -0.67 -2.93
C ALA A 195 -15.25 -1.17 -4.29
N ALA A 196 -15.17 -0.32 -5.33
CA ALA A 196 -15.48 -0.73 -6.69
C ALA A 196 -14.50 -1.81 -7.21
N LYS A 197 -13.20 -1.73 -6.90
CA LYS A 197 -12.21 -2.78 -7.23
C LYS A 197 -12.55 -4.12 -6.56
N VAL A 198 -13.05 -4.12 -5.31
CA VAL A 198 -13.52 -5.35 -4.63
C VAL A 198 -14.70 -5.97 -5.37
N ILE A 199 -15.74 -5.18 -5.67
CA ILE A 199 -16.92 -5.69 -6.39
C ILE A 199 -16.53 -6.18 -7.79
N ALA A 200 -15.65 -5.47 -8.49
CA ALA A 200 -15.13 -5.88 -9.79
C ALA A 200 -14.42 -7.24 -9.73
N LYS A 201 -13.59 -7.47 -8.71
CA LYS A 201 -12.92 -8.76 -8.48
C LYS A 201 -13.92 -9.90 -8.25
N VAL A 202 -14.93 -9.68 -7.41
CA VAL A 202 -16.00 -10.67 -7.18
C VAL A 202 -16.76 -10.94 -8.48
N LEU A 203 -17.12 -9.89 -9.21
CA LEU A 203 -17.90 -10.01 -10.44
C LEU A 203 -17.15 -10.78 -11.54
N LEU A 204 -15.89 -10.43 -11.78
CA LEU A 204 -15.07 -11.09 -12.81
C LEU A 204 -14.72 -12.52 -12.42
N LEU A 205 -14.52 -12.81 -11.13
CA LEU A 205 -14.35 -14.18 -10.65
C LEU A 205 -15.65 -15.00 -10.81
N PHE A 206 -16.82 -14.42 -10.57
CA PHE A 206 -18.10 -15.06 -10.88
C PHE A 206 -18.26 -15.29 -12.38
N VAL A 207 -17.92 -14.33 -13.24
CA VAL A 207 -17.98 -14.53 -14.71
C VAL A 207 -17.09 -15.71 -15.14
N ALA A 208 -15.90 -15.83 -14.54
CA ALA A 208 -14.97 -16.92 -14.85
C ALA A 208 -15.43 -18.30 -14.35
N THR A 209 -16.06 -18.37 -13.17
CA THR A 209 -16.34 -19.63 -12.46
C THR A 209 -17.82 -20.04 -12.46
N GLN A 210 -18.71 -19.08 -12.65
CA GLN A 210 -20.15 -19.14 -12.42
C GLN A 210 -20.51 -19.59 -10.99
N ASP A 211 -19.61 -19.37 -10.03
CA ASP A 211 -19.77 -19.72 -8.61
C ASP A 211 -19.67 -18.46 -7.73
N MET A 212 -20.82 -17.94 -7.31
CA MET A 212 -20.90 -16.74 -6.47
C MET A 212 -20.37 -16.98 -5.05
N THR A 213 -20.51 -18.20 -4.52
CA THR A 213 -20.00 -18.55 -3.18
C THR A 213 -18.47 -18.49 -3.21
N GLN A 214 -17.84 -19.10 -4.23
CA GLN A 214 -16.40 -19.01 -4.43
C GLN A 214 -15.95 -17.56 -4.65
N ALA A 215 -16.69 -16.81 -5.49
CA ALA A 215 -16.31 -15.45 -5.86
C ALA A 215 -16.31 -14.47 -4.67
N ARG A 216 -17.27 -14.61 -3.76
CA ARG A 216 -17.40 -13.76 -2.58
C ARG A 216 -16.51 -14.14 -1.41
N LEU A 217 -16.07 -15.40 -1.36
CA LEU A 217 -15.36 -15.94 -0.21
C LEU A 217 -14.22 -15.04 0.31
N PRO A 218 -13.36 -14.44 -0.55
CA PRO A 218 -12.30 -13.53 -0.09
C PRO A 218 -12.81 -12.26 0.61
N VAL A 219 -14.02 -11.79 0.32
CA VAL A 219 -14.60 -10.58 0.92
C VAL A 219 -15.43 -10.92 2.15
N ASP A 220 -16.07 -12.09 2.16
CA ASP A 220 -16.93 -12.53 3.25
C ASP A 220 -16.16 -12.76 4.56
N ILE A 221 -14.84 -13.00 4.50
CA ILE A 221 -13.99 -13.21 5.69
C ILE A 221 -13.75 -11.95 6.54
N PHE A 222 -13.82 -10.75 5.96
CA PHE A 222 -13.46 -9.52 6.65
C PHE A 222 -14.59 -9.03 7.57
N CYS A 223 -14.20 -8.36 8.65
CA CYS A 223 -15.15 -7.64 9.48
C CYS A 223 -15.70 -6.46 8.68
N LYS A 224 -17.00 -6.23 8.71
CA LYS A 224 -17.61 -5.15 7.93
C LYS A 224 -18.94 -4.75 8.52
N LEU A 225 -19.04 -3.46 8.82
CA LEU A 225 -20.28 -2.76 9.14
C LEU A 225 -20.58 -1.77 8.01
N PRO A 226 -21.82 -1.31 7.86
CA PRO A 226 -22.13 -0.22 6.95
C PRO A 226 -21.24 1.00 7.26
N TRP A 227 -20.75 1.67 6.22
CA TRP A 227 -19.78 2.78 6.35
C TRP A 227 -20.18 3.84 7.39
N TRP A 228 -21.42 4.32 7.37
CA TRP A 228 -21.90 5.30 8.34
C TRP A 228 -21.93 4.81 9.79
N GLU A 229 -21.88 3.50 10.06
CA GLU A 229 -21.78 2.98 11.43
C GLU A 229 -20.35 3.04 11.97
N VAL A 230 -19.36 3.09 11.09
CA VAL A 230 -17.94 3.09 11.47
C VAL A 230 -17.37 4.49 11.51
N ILE A 231 -17.74 5.38 10.57
CA ILE A 231 -17.18 6.75 10.48
C ILE A 231 -17.97 7.84 11.21
N THR A 232 -18.96 7.49 12.06
CA THR A 232 -19.73 8.50 12.79
C THR A 232 -19.70 8.27 14.29
N SER A 233 -19.40 9.33 15.05
CA SER A 233 -19.44 9.39 16.50
C SER A 233 -20.50 10.40 16.98
N GLU A 234 -20.96 10.24 18.23
CA GLU A 234 -21.79 11.27 18.88
C GLU A 234 -20.99 12.55 19.18
N GLU A 235 -19.66 12.45 19.17
CA GLU A 235 -18.72 13.57 19.35
C GLU A 235 -18.69 14.52 18.15
N ASP A 236 -19.07 14.04 16.96
CA ASP A 236 -19.01 14.79 15.70
C ASP A 236 -20.26 15.66 15.46
N LEU A 237 -21.24 15.61 16.37
CA LEU A 237 -22.55 16.21 16.17
C LEU A 237 -22.56 17.71 16.46
N GLU A 238 -23.17 18.48 15.56
CA GLU A 238 -23.48 19.89 15.80
C GLU A 238 -24.67 20.05 16.77
N ASP A 239 -24.74 21.22 17.44
CA ASP A 239 -25.81 21.54 18.39
C ASP A 239 -27.22 21.33 17.79
N GLY A 240 -27.92 20.30 18.28
CA GLY A 240 -29.29 19.99 17.86
C GLY A 240 -29.40 19.00 16.69
N GLU A 241 -28.29 18.50 16.15
CA GLU A 241 -28.27 17.38 15.20
C GLU A 241 -28.34 16.03 15.93
N THR A 242 -29.11 15.08 15.39
CA THR A 242 -29.09 13.70 15.89
C THR A 242 -28.08 12.86 15.13
N LEU A 243 -27.53 11.81 15.76
CA LEU A 243 -26.63 10.87 15.09
C LEU A 243 -27.24 10.26 13.81
N GLU A 244 -28.56 10.07 13.77
CA GLU A 244 -29.24 9.54 12.61
C GLU A 244 -29.30 10.56 11.46
N ASP A 245 -29.55 11.83 11.77
CA ASP A 245 -29.51 12.91 10.77
C ASP A 245 -28.09 13.06 10.18
N TYR A 246 -27.06 12.94 11.03
CA TYR A 246 -25.65 12.96 10.58
C TYR A 246 -25.33 11.76 9.67
N ARG A 247 -25.75 10.55 10.06
CA ARG A 247 -25.59 9.32 9.23
C ARG A 247 -26.30 9.41 7.89
N ASP A 248 -27.45 10.08 7.83
CA ASP A 248 -28.20 10.28 6.58
C ASP A 248 -27.40 11.08 5.53
N LYS A 249 -26.51 11.99 5.95
CA LYS A 249 -25.60 12.69 5.04
C LYS A 249 -24.69 11.70 4.29
N PHE A 250 -24.08 10.76 5.02
CA PHE A 250 -23.20 9.74 4.45
C PHE A 250 -23.96 8.70 3.61
N ARG A 251 -25.18 8.32 4.02
CA ARG A 251 -26.05 7.47 3.18
C ARG A 251 -26.38 8.15 1.87
N GLY A 252 -26.69 9.45 1.91
CA GLY A 252 -27.00 10.26 0.73
C GLY A 252 -25.82 10.37 -0.23
N LEU A 253 -24.60 10.59 0.29
CA LEU A 253 -23.37 10.58 -0.50
C LEU A 253 -23.16 9.21 -1.15
N LEU A 254 -23.17 8.15 -0.35
CA LEU A 254 -22.85 6.81 -0.81
C LEU A 254 -23.88 6.27 -1.81
N MET A 255 -25.15 6.68 -1.70
CA MET A 255 -26.20 6.36 -2.68
C MET A 255 -25.87 6.99 -4.05
N GLN A 256 -25.47 8.27 -4.08
CA GLN A 256 -25.05 8.93 -5.33
C GLN A 256 -23.82 8.26 -5.93
N THR A 257 -22.83 7.93 -5.11
CA THR A 257 -21.64 7.18 -5.51
C THR A 257 -22.01 5.84 -6.14
N HIS A 258 -22.91 5.09 -5.49
CA HIS A 258 -23.38 3.77 -5.95
C HIS A 258 -24.13 3.87 -7.27
N GLU A 259 -24.99 4.86 -7.45
CA GLU A 259 -25.69 5.12 -8.71
C GLU A 259 -24.71 5.36 -9.87
N HIS A 260 -23.68 6.20 -9.66
CA HIS A 260 -22.63 6.43 -10.65
C HIS A 260 -21.85 5.14 -10.97
N PHE A 261 -21.48 4.38 -9.94
CA PHE A 261 -20.77 3.11 -10.10
C PHE A 261 -21.59 2.11 -10.94
N ILE A 262 -22.86 1.90 -10.59
CA ILE A 262 -23.74 0.96 -11.30
C ILE A 262 -23.99 1.41 -12.74
N ALA A 263 -24.12 2.72 -13.00
CA ALA A 263 -24.24 3.24 -14.35
C ALA A 263 -22.99 2.91 -15.20
N GLY A 264 -21.79 3.17 -14.66
CA GLY A 264 -20.52 2.83 -15.32
C GLY A 264 -20.34 1.33 -15.53
N LEU A 265 -20.65 0.52 -14.51
CA LEU A 265 -20.57 -0.93 -14.56
C LEU A 265 -21.48 -1.51 -15.66
N ASN A 266 -22.72 -1.01 -15.75
CA ASN A 266 -23.68 -1.45 -16.75
C ASN A 266 -23.19 -1.17 -18.18
N GLU A 267 -22.56 -0.01 -18.42
CA GLU A 267 -21.97 0.33 -19.72
C GLU A 267 -20.82 -0.62 -20.07
N ASN A 268 -19.92 -0.84 -19.11
CA ASN A 268 -18.75 -1.70 -19.31
C ASN A 268 -19.13 -3.18 -19.50
N LEU A 269 -20.14 -3.69 -18.79
CA LEU A 269 -20.62 -5.06 -19.00
C LEU A 269 -21.18 -5.26 -20.41
N LYS A 270 -21.90 -4.27 -20.97
CA LYS A 270 -22.37 -4.33 -22.36
C LYS A 270 -21.21 -4.32 -23.36
N HIS A 271 -20.15 -3.56 -23.06
CA HIS A 271 -18.93 -3.56 -23.86
C HIS A 271 -18.27 -4.95 -23.86
N LEU A 272 -18.09 -5.55 -22.69
CA LEU A 272 -17.52 -6.90 -22.55
C LEU A 272 -18.40 -7.97 -23.22
N GLU A 273 -19.73 -7.85 -23.14
CA GLU A 273 -20.66 -8.75 -23.85
C GLU A 273 -20.45 -8.67 -25.36
N ALA A 274 -20.36 -7.46 -25.92
CA ALA A 274 -20.16 -7.25 -27.36
C ALA A 274 -18.84 -7.84 -27.87
N ASN A 275 -17.82 -7.91 -27.01
CA ASN A 275 -16.52 -8.50 -27.32
C ASN A 275 -16.44 -10.00 -27.00
N GLY A 276 -17.47 -10.60 -26.41
CA GLY A 276 -17.50 -12.01 -26.03
C GLY A 276 -16.67 -12.33 -24.77
N GLU A 277 -16.43 -11.35 -23.91
CA GLU A 277 -15.55 -11.44 -22.74
C GLU A 277 -16.27 -11.84 -21.45
N LEU A 278 -17.59 -12.06 -21.50
CA LEU A 278 -18.42 -12.48 -20.36
C LEU A 278 -18.57 -14.00 -20.23
N ASN A 279 -17.65 -14.78 -20.82
CA ASN A 279 -17.61 -16.24 -20.70
C ASN A 279 -18.96 -16.93 -21.03
N GLY A 280 -19.65 -16.42 -22.07
CA GLY A 280 -20.94 -16.95 -22.53
C GLY A 280 -22.18 -16.39 -21.80
N LEU A 281 -22.02 -15.51 -20.82
CA LEU A 281 -23.12 -14.82 -20.14
C LEU A 281 -23.48 -13.50 -20.86
N SER A 282 -24.74 -13.08 -20.75
CA SER A 282 -25.14 -11.71 -21.12
C SER A 282 -24.90 -10.73 -19.96
N ALA A 283 -24.78 -9.44 -20.25
CA ALA A 283 -24.66 -8.41 -19.22
C ALA A 283 -25.86 -8.45 -18.25
N GLU A 284 -27.07 -8.67 -18.77
CA GLU A 284 -28.30 -8.83 -17.96
C GLU A 284 -28.21 -10.03 -17.01
N THR A 285 -27.67 -11.17 -17.50
CA THR A 285 -27.51 -12.37 -16.66
C THR A 285 -26.50 -12.15 -15.55
N VAL A 286 -25.40 -11.44 -15.84
CA VAL A 286 -24.39 -11.08 -14.84
C VAL A 286 -25.01 -10.19 -13.77
N LEU A 287 -25.71 -9.12 -14.16
CA LEU A 287 -26.36 -8.21 -13.21
C LEU A 287 -27.38 -8.93 -12.32
N ALA A 288 -28.24 -9.77 -12.91
CA ALA A 288 -29.25 -10.52 -12.15
C ALA A 288 -28.62 -11.55 -11.19
N SER A 289 -27.55 -12.24 -11.61
CA SER A 289 -26.88 -13.25 -10.78
C SER A 289 -26.05 -12.62 -9.65
N CYS A 290 -25.63 -11.36 -9.82
CA CYS A 290 -24.78 -10.63 -8.91
C CYS A 290 -25.52 -9.58 -8.08
N ASP A 291 -26.85 -9.51 -8.14
CA ASP A 291 -27.69 -8.54 -7.41
C ASP A 291 -27.34 -8.48 -5.91
N GLY A 292 -27.04 -9.63 -5.30
CA GLY A 292 -26.64 -9.73 -3.89
C GLY A 292 -25.32 -9.03 -3.52
N VAL A 293 -24.45 -8.71 -4.49
CA VAL A 293 -23.19 -7.97 -4.31
C VAL A 293 -23.18 -6.61 -5.02
N LEU A 294 -24.20 -6.32 -5.82
CA LEU A 294 -24.34 -5.05 -6.55
C LEU A 294 -25.31 -4.08 -5.87
N ASN A 295 -25.97 -4.48 -4.79
CA ASN A 295 -26.87 -3.60 -4.05
C ASN A 295 -26.14 -2.65 -3.08
N MET A 296 -26.87 -1.62 -2.66
CA MET A 296 -26.39 -0.57 -1.76
C MET A 296 -25.95 -1.10 -0.38
N GLU A 297 -26.63 -2.11 0.15
CA GLU A 297 -26.33 -2.71 1.46
C GLU A 297 -24.98 -3.43 1.45
N PHE A 298 -24.65 -4.12 0.35
CA PHE A 298 -23.35 -4.74 0.18
C PHE A 298 -22.26 -3.69 -0.04
N PHE A 299 -22.52 -2.70 -0.91
CA PHE A 299 -21.55 -1.62 -1.18
C PHE A 299 -21.18 -0.85 0.09
N SER A 300 -22.14 -0.49 0.94
CA SER A 300 -21.85 0.22 2.20
C SER A 300 -21.01 -0.59 3.18
N ARG A 301 -21.19 -1.91 3.22
CA ARG A 301 -20.35 -2.80 4.02
C ARG A 301 -18.95 -2.96 3.44
N VAL A 302 -18.81 -2.99 2.11
CA VAL A 302 -17.49 -3.03 1.47
C VAL A 302 -16.72 -1.74 1.73
N VAL A 303 -17.39 -0.58 1.71
CA VAL A 303 -16.73 0.68 2.09
C VAL A 303 -16.34 0.67 3.56
N GLY A 304 -17.26 0.35 4.47
CA GLY A 304 -16.95 0.24 5.90
C GLY A 304 -15.94 -0.84 6.26
N MET A 305 -15.70 -1.82 5.38
CA MET A 305 -14.62 -2.81 5.54
C MET A 305 -13.24 -2.15 5.50
N PHE A 306 -13.02 -1.09 4.72
CA PHE A 306 -11.70 -0.46 4.64
C PHE A 306 -11.37 0.28 5.93
N GLU A 307 -12.35 0.98 6.50
CA GLU A 307 -12.25 1.67 7.79
C GLU A 307 -11.90 0.75 8.98
N MET A 308 -12.06 -0.56 8.81
CA MET A 308 -11.92 -1.54 9.89
C MET A 308 -10.77 -2.53 9.68
N ASN A 309 -10.23 -2.67 8.47
CA ASN A 309 -9.30 -3.76 8.16
C ASN A 309 -8.12 -3.36 7.26
N ASN A 310 -8.08 -2.15 6.69
CA ASN A 310 -7.02 -1.81 5.75
C ASN A 310 -5.67 -1.64 6.46
N ILE A 311 -4.61 -1.62 5.65
CA ILE A 311 -3.26 -1.25 6.07
C ILE A 311 -2.75 -0.21 5.08
N SER A 312 -1.98 0.75 5.59
CA SER A 312 -1.23 1.68 4.75
C SER A 312 -0.25 0.91 3.87
N MET A 313 -0.15 1.31 2.60
CA MET A 313 0.83 0.81 1.65
C MET A 313 1.82 1.92 1.34
N GLU A 314 3.06 1.73 1.79
CA GLU A 314 4.12 2.75 1.73
C GLU A 314 5.35 2.12 1.09
N ILE A 315 5.60 2.43 -0.17
CA ILE A 315 6.73 1.89 -0.94
C ILE A 315 7.75 3.00 -1.11
N ASP A 316 8.94 2.82 -0.54
CA ASP A 316 10.00 3.81 -0.60
C ASP A 316 10.36 4.20 -2.04
N HIS A 317 10.68 5.48 -2.21
CA HIS A 317 11.22 5.95 -3.48
C HIS A 317 12.54 5.22 -3.77
N PRO A 318 12.78 4.72 -5.01
CA PRO A 318 13.94 3.88 -5.30
C PRO A 318 15.30 4.47 -4.95
N PHE A 319 15.42 5.81 -4.94
CA PHE A 319 16.65 6.51 -4.55
C PHE A 319 16.96 6.42 -3.05
N HIS A 320 15.95 6.31 -2.18
CA HIS A 320 16.16 6.07 -0.75
C HIS A 320 16.80 4.69 -0.54
N ALA A 321 16.18 3.65 -1.11
CA ALA A 321 16.72 2.29 -1.05
C ALA A 321 18.12 2.16 -1.69
N LEU A 322 18.43 2.97 -2.71
CA LEU A 322 19.78 3.06 -3.28
C LEU A 322 20.78 3.66 -2.27
N GLY A 323 20.43 4.77 -1.61
CA GLY A 323 21.25 5.39 -0.58
C GLY A 323 21.52 4.45 0.61
N GLU A 324 20.49 3.73 1.07
CA GLU A 324 20.59 2.73 2.14
C GLU A 324 21.49 1.57 1.73
N ALA A 325 21.25 0.96 0.57
CA ALA A 325 22.06 -0.17 0.10
C ALA A 325 23.53 0.20 -0.10
N LEU A 326 23.82 1.43 -0.54
CA LEU A 326 25.19 1.94 -0.65
C LEU A 326 25.83 2.17 0.73
N SER A 327 25.04 2.53 1.74
CA SER A 327 25.49 2.70 3.11
C SER A 327 25.79 1.36 3.78
N GLU A 328 24.96 0.35 3.59
CA GLU A 328 25.22 -1.02 4.06
C GLU A 328 26.41 -1.67 3.36
N ALA A 329 26.57 -1.43 2.05
CA ALA A 329 27.73 -1.88 1.29
C ALA A 329 29.04 -1.22 1.75
N SER A 330 28.98 -0.21 2.63
CA SER A 330 30.11 0.45 3.27
C SER A 330 30.32 -0.07 4.71
N PRO A 331 30.81 -1.30 4.93
CA PRO A 331 31.21 -1.69 6.27
C PRO A 331 32.45 -0.89 6.68
N GLU A 332 32.46 -0.42 7.91
CA GLU A 332 33.56 0.28 8.60
C GLU A 332 34.90 -0.50 8.56
N GLU A 333 34.92 -1.73 8.04
CA GLU A 333 36.07 -2.62 7.93
C GLU A 333 36.55 -2.95 6.49
N LYS A 334 35.88 -2.52 5.40
CA LYS A 334 36.40 -2.71 4.03
C LYS A 334 36.87 -1.41 3.40
N LYS A 335 38.18 -1.23 3.35
CA LYS A 335 38.91 -0.21 2.57
C LYS A 335 38.69 -0.25 1.04
N ASP A 336 37.74 -1.04 0.52
CA ASP A 336 37.60 -1.39 -0.90
C ASP A 336 36.19 -1.13 -1.48
N MET A 337 35.46 -0.12 -0.99
CA MET A 337 34.30 0.38 -1.74
C MET A 337 34.80 0.89 -3.11
N PRO A 338 34.30 0.37 -4.25
CA PRO A 338 34.67 0.89 -5.56
C PRO A 338 34.46 2.41 -5.60
N PRO A 339 35.43 3.22 -6.10
CA PRO A 339 35.32 4.68 -6.11
C PRO A 339 34.04 5.22 -6.75
N VAL A 340 33.49 4.46 -7.70
CA VAL A 340 32.19 4.70 -8.34
C VAL A 340 31.05 4.74 -7.33
N LEU A 341 30.95 3.75 -6.44
CA LEU A 341 29.87 3.65 -5.44
C LEU A 341 30.00 4.76 -4.40
N ALA A 342 31.23 5.09 -4.01
CA ALA A 342 31.50 6.18 -3.08
C ALA A 342 31.06 7.55 -3.65
N ARG A 343 31.28 7.80 -4.95
CA ARG A 343 30.80 9.02 -5.61
C ARG A 343 29.27 9.10 -5.62
N VAL A 344 28.60 8.01 -6.00
CA VAL A 344 27.13 7.96 -6.04
C VAL A 344 26.55 8.18 -4.65
N LYS A 345 27.09 7.48 -3.63
CA LYS A 345 26.68 7.63 -2.24
C LYS A 345 26.83 9.08 -1.77
N ALA A 346 27.99 9.69 -1.98
CA ALA A 346 28.24 11.07 -1.56
C ALA A 346 27.31 12.08 -2.23
N ALA A 347 26.94 11.86 -3.51
CA ALA A 347 25.99 12.71 -4.20
C ALA A 347 24.57 12.58 -3.60
N LEU A 348 24.13 11.36 -3.26
CA LEU A 348 22.85 11.12 -2.60
C LEU A 348 22.79 11.69 -1.18
N GLU A 349 23.86 11.50 -0.39
CA GLU A 349 23.95 12.06 0.96
C GLU A 349 23.92 13.60 0.94
N LYS A 350 24.65 14.20 -0.01
CA LYS A 350 24.63 15.65 -0.20
C LYS A 350 23.24 16.15 -0.59
N PHE A 351 22.59 15.47 -1.53
CA PHE A 351 21.23 15.79 -1.95
C PHE A 351 20.27 15.76 -0.76
N ALA A 352 20.27 14.67 0.02
CA ALA A 352 19.42 14.51 1.18
C ALA A 352 19.71 15.54 2.29
N GLU A 353 20.96 16.01 2.43
CA GLU A 353 21.30 17.09 3.36
C GLU A 353 20.74 18.45 2.89
N GLU A 354 20.88 18.78 1.61
CA GLU A 354 20.43 20.05 1.04
C GLU A 354 18.90 20.18 1.01
N HIS A 355 18.19 19.05 0.91
CA HIS A 355 16.73 18.99 0.86
C HIS A 355 16.12 18.57 2.21
N ARG A 356 16.95 18.44 3.26
CA ARG A 356 16.45 18.28 4.63
C ARG A 356 15.85 19.60 5.10
N HIS A 357 14.53 19.72 5.02
CA HIS A 357 13.82 20.82 5.66
C HIS A 357 14.15 20.85 7.16
N HIS A 358 14.66 21.99 7.65
CA HIS A 358 14.83 22.23 9.08
C HIS A 358 13.45 22.25 9.74
N LEU A 359 13.10 21.17 10.44
CA LEU A 359 12.07 21.20 11.46
C LEU A 359 12.53 22.18 12.56
N CYS A 360 11.71 23.21 12.79
CA CYS A 360 11.73 24.17 13.90
C CYS A 360 12.80 23.96 15.00
N GLU A 361 14.02 24.42 14.76
CA GLU A 361 14.84 25.04 15.80
C GLU A 361 14.86 26.54 15.49
N ASP A 362 13.79 27.27 15.85
CA ASP A 362 13.88 28.63 16.38
C ASP A 362 12.50 29.24 16.68
N GLU A 363 12.34 29.60 17.96
CA GLU A 363 11.46 30.64 18.51
C GLU A 363 9.94 30.38 18.65
N ALA A 364 9.57 29.97 19.87
CA ALA A 364 8.48 30.51 20.68
C ALA A 364 7.46 31.41 19.96
N HIS A 365 6.46 30.81 19.31
CA HIS A 365 5.21 31.48 18.99
C HIS A 365 4.04 30.73 19.60
N GLU A 366 3.57 31.23 20.75
CA GLU A 366 2.19 31.05 21.17
C GLU A 366 1.29 31.66 20.08
N HIS A 367 0.64 30.85 19.25
CA HIS A 367 -0.62 31.23 18.63
C HIS A 367 -1.46 30.00 18.27
N ASP A 368 -2.67 30.00 18.84
CA ASP A 368 -3.75 29.04 18.71
C ASP A 368 -4.15 28.71 17.26
N HIS A 369 -4.53 27.45 17.06
CA HIS A 369 -5.37 26.89 15.98
C HIS A 369 -4.93 27.17 14.53
N ASP A 370 -4.14 26.25 13.98
CA ASP A 370 -4.42 25.55 12.71
C ASP A 370 -3.55 24.27 12.73
N GLU A 371 -4.19 23.09 12.78
CA GLU A 371 -3.52 21.79 12.67
C GLU A 371 -3.09 21.58 11.21
N GLU A 372 -1.98 22.21 10.80
CA GLU A 372 -1.20 21.73 9.66
C GLU A 372 -0.24 20.65 10.19
N GLU A 373 -0.61 19.38 9.99
CA GLU A 373 0.29 18.24 10.21
C GLU A 373 1.63 18.50 9.51
N CYS A 374 2.70 18.60 10.30
CA CYS A 374 4.07 18.77 9.82
C CYS A 374 4.57 17.49 9.13
N TYR A 375 4.15 17.25 7.89
CA TYR A 375 4.86 16.35 6.99
C TYR A 375 6.05 17.11 6.41
N ALA A 376 7.23 16.91 6.97
CA ALA A 376 8.47 17.30 6.31
C ALA A 376 8.68 16.37 5.11
N LEU A 377 7.96 16.62 4.01
CA LEU A 377 8.20 15.95 2.74
C LEU A 377 9.49 16.52 2.17
N ASP A 378 10.51 15.68 2.06
CA ASP A 378 11.52 15.83 1.03
C ASP A 378 10.77 15.70 -0.31
N GLU A 379 10.28 16.84 -0.86
CA GLU A 379 9.44 16.89 -2.07
C GLU A 379 10.07 16.14 -3.26
N ASP A 380 11.37 15.86 -3.18
CA ASP A 380 12.15 15.36 -4.28
C ASP A 380 12.08 13.83 -4.45
N PHE A 381 11.90 13.07 -3.37
CA PHE A 381 11.89 11.59 -3.37
C PHE A 381 10.72 11.00 -2.56
N VAL A 382 9.50 11.47 -2.84
CA VAL A 382 8.27 10.92 -2.28
C VAL A 382 8.03 9.48 -2.77
N GLY A 383 7.71 8.58 -1.84
CA GLY A 383 7.38 7.18 -2.10
C GLY A 383 5.96 7.00 -2.64
N VAL A 384 5.61 5.76 -3.02
CA VAL A 384 4.23 5.43 -3.39
C VAL A 384 3.44 5.18 -2.12
N GLU A 385 2.40 5.99 -1.92
CA GLU A 385 1.48 5.89 -0.80
C GLU A 385 0.11 5.41 -1.29
N GLY A 386 -0.55 4.59 -0.48
CA GLY A 386 -1.82 4.03 -0.85
C GLY A 386 -2.49 3.22 0.24
N THR A 387 -3.65 2.68 -0.12
CA THR A 387 -4.45 1.83 0.76
C THR A 387 -4.51 0.42 0.22
N ALA A 388 -4.22 -0.56 1.07
CA ALA A 388 -4.25 -1.97 0.71
C ALA A 388 -5.07 -2.82 1.68
N LEU A 389 -5.64 -3.90 1.16
CA LEU A 389 -6.30 -4.95 1.95
C LEU A 389 -5.63 -6.29 1.64
N PHE A 390 -5.17 -6.95 2.68
CA PHE A 390 -4.50 -8.25 2.63
C PHE A 390 -5.38 -9.32 3.29
N SER A 391 -5.46 -10.51 2.71
CA SER A 391 -6.31 -11.56 3.25
C SER A 391 -5.76 -12.16 4.55
N GLY A 392 -4.44 -12.24 4.68
CA GLY A 392 -3.75 -12.73 5.87
C GLY A 392 -3.36 -11.62 6.84
N ILE A 393 -2.61 -10.61 6.38
CA ILE A 393 -2.05 -9.56 7.24
C ILE A 393 -3.14 -8.80 8.02
N CYS A 394 -4.27 -8.47 7.39
CA CYS A 394 -5.39 -7.77 8.04
C CYS A 394 -6.14 -8.63 9.09
N THR A 395 -5.67 -9.85 9.40
CA THR A 395 -6.16 -10.67 10.51
C THR A 395 -5.21 -10.72 11.71
N MET A 396 -4.06 -10.03 11.63
CA MET A 396 -3.14 -9.86 12.75
C MET A 396 -3.70 -8.80 13.70
N ASN A 397 -3.68 -9.08 15.00
CA ASN A 397 -4.19 -8.13 16.01
C ASN A 397 -3.14 -7.10 16.42
N HIS A 398 -3.64 -6.01 17.00
CA HIS A 398 -2.81 -4.97 17.60
C HIS A 398 -2.07 -5.44 18.86
N SER A 399 -0.83 -4.97 19.02
CA SER A 399 -0.12 -4.89 20.30
C SER A 399 0.73 -3.63 20.33
N CYS A 400 0.71 -2.89 21.45
CA CYS A 400 1.66 -1.79 21.70
C CYS A 400 3.10 -2.26 21.91
N ASP A 401 3.29 -3.57 22.11
CA ASP A 401 4.59 -4.27 22.14
C ASP A 401 4.50 -5.39 21.09
N PRO A 402 4.57 -5.06 19.79
CA PRO A 402 4.33 -6.01 18.72
C PRO A 402 5.49 -6.99 18.58
N ASN A 403 5.18 -8.24 18.20
CA ASN A 403 6.20 -9.24 17.91
C ASN A 403 6.47 -9.40 16.42
N CYS A 404 5.70 -8.74 15.57
CA CYS A 404 5.89 -8.66 14.13
C CYS A 404 5.86 -7.22 13.62
N THR A 405 6.47 -6.99 12.45
CA THR A 405 6.32 -5.76 11.65
C THR A 405 5.97 -6.11 10.21
N VAL A 406 5.33 -5.17 9.50
CA VAL A 406 4.99 -5.27 8.08
C VAL A 406 5.82 -4.24 7.33
N LEU A 407 6.55 -4.69 6.31
CA LEU A 407 7.41 -3.84 5.49
C LEU A 407 7.05 -4.03 4.02
N TYR A 408 7.14 -2.95 3.25
CA TYR A 408 7.12 -2.99 1.79
C TYR A 408 8.55 -2.92 1.27
N THR A 409 8.76 -3.40 0.05
CA THR A 409 10.09 -3.32 -0.57
C THR A 409 10.02 -2.59 -1.89
N LYS A 410 9.98 -3.30 -3.02
CA LYS A 410 10.00 -2.70 -4.37
C LYS A 410 8.62 -2.47 -4.95
N ASP A 411 7.60 -3.08 -4.37
CA ASP A 411 6.26 -3.16 -4.91
C ASP A 411 5.25 -3.34 -3.77
N GLY A 412 3.96 -3.40 -4.10
CA GLY A 412 2.89 -3.48 -3.10
C GLY A 412 2.79 -4.81 -2.36
N ALA A 413 3.69 -5.77 -2.58
CA ALA A 413 3.75 -6.98 -1.76
C ALA A 413 4.28 -6.64 -0.36
N ALA A 414 3.48 -6.95 0.66
CA ALA A 414 3.83 -6.73 2.05
C ALA A 414 4.60 -7.94 2.61
N HIS A 415 5.63 -7.68 3.42
CA HIS A 415 6.49 -8.67 4.02
C HIS A 415 6.38 -8.61 5.55
N VAL A 416 6.06 -9.74 6.17
CA VAL A 416 5.97 -9.82 7.63
C VAL A 416 7.24 -10.41 8.21
N PHE A 417 7.84 -9.69 9.16
CA PHE A 417 9.07 -10.09 9.86
C PHE A 417 8.83 -10.20 11.36
N ALA A 418 9.50 -11.16 11.99
CA ALA A 418 9.57 -11.24 13.45
C ALA A 418 10.51 -10.15 13.98
N VAL A 419 10.05 -9.36 14.95
CA VAL A 419 10.88 -8.29 15.57
C VAL A 419 11.53 -8.74 16.87
N GLN A 420 11.09 -9.89 17.38
CA GLN A 420 11.65 -10.58 18.54
C GLN A 420 11.58 -12.11 18.35
N ASP A 421 12.16 -12.87 19.27
CA ASP A 421 12.00 -14.33 19.29
C ASP A 421 10.55 -14.69 19.64
N ILE A 422 9.91 -15.54 18.82
CA ILE A 422 8.49 -15.93 18.96
C ILE A 422 8.42 -17.44 19.19
N VAL A 423 7.62 -17.89 20.15
CA VAL A 423 7.44 -19.33 20.39
C VAL A 423 6.34 -19.93 19.50
N GLU A 424 6.42 -21.24 19.24
CA GLU A 424 5.36 -21.93 18.51
C GLU A 424 4.00 -21.77 19.21
N GLY A 425 2.99 -21.40 18.42
CA GLY A 425 1.62 -21.21 18.89
C GLY A 425 1.33 -19.83 19.48
N GLU A 426 2.32 -18.95 19.61
CA GLU A 426 2.13 -17.56 20.02
C GLU A 426 1.34 -16.75 18.98
N GLU A 427 0.53 -15.79 19.44
CA GLU A 427 -0.21 -14.86 18.58
C GLU A 427 0.77 -13.90 17.91
N LEU A 428 0.63 -13.69 16.61
CA LEU A 428 1.42 -12.74 15.84
C LEU A 428 0.69 -11.39 15.82
N CYS A 429 1.31 -10.37 16.41
CA CYS A 429 0.74 -9.04 16.56
C CYS A 429 1.62 -7.99 15.89
N ILE A 430 0.97 -6.99 15.29
CA ILE A 430 1.57 -5.79 14.71
C ILE A 430 1.10 -4.57 15.51
N SER A 431 1.75 -3.42 15.35
CA SER A 431 1.15 -2.17 15.80
C SER A 431 0.17 -1.65 14.74
N TYR A 432 -0.87 -0.95 15.17
CA TYR A 432 -1.81 -0.24 14.28
C TYR A 432 -1.62 1.27 14.35
N ILE A 433 -0.82 1.72 15.31
CA ILE A 433 -0.63 3.09 15.75
C ILE A 433 0.86 3.34 16.00
N ASP A 434 1.25 4.59 16.11
CA ASP A 434 2.52 4.95 16.71
C ASP A 434 2.59 4.45 18.17
N VAL A 435 3.66 3.74 18.52
CA VAL A 435 3.85 3.23 19.89
C VAL A 435 4.58 4.20 20.79
N ASP A 436 5.21 5.24 20.23
CA ASP A 436 6.00 6.24 20.96
C ASP A 436 5.13 7.34 21.61
N GLN A 437 3.87 7.43 21.19
CA GLN A 437 2.84 8.28 21.80
C GLN A 437 2.47 7.81 23.22
N ASP A 438 1.89 8.72 24.03
CA ASP A 438 1.49 8.37 25.38
C ASP A 438 0.26 7.44 25.42
N VAL A 439 0.01 6.79 26.58
CA VAL A 439 -1.05 5.78 26.67
C VAL A 439 -2.44 6.33 26.35
N HIS A 440 -2.73 7.58 26.70
CA HIS A 440 -4.02 8.21 26.43
C HIS A 440 -4.22 8.47 24.94
N GLU A 441 -3.20 9.06 24.29
CA GLU A 441 -3.18 9.31 22.84
C GLU A 441 -3.33 7.99 22.08
N ARG A 442 -2.58 6.94 22.47
CA ARG A 442 -2.70 5.62 21.85
C ARG A 442 -4.08 4.98 22.05
N GLU A 443 -4.70 5.14 23.23
CA GLU A 443 -6.08 4.67 23.45
C GLU A 443 -7.08 5.43 22.59
N GLU A 444 -6.86 6.72 22.38
CA GLU A 444 -7.68 7.58 21.54
C GLU A 444 -7.52 7.21 20.06
N CYS A 445 -6.28 7.14 19.56
CA CYS A 445 -5.96 6.65 18.22
C CYS A 445 -6.53 5.26 18.01
N LEU A 446 -6.41 4.31 18.93
CA LEU A 446 -7.03 2.99 18.76
C LEU A 446 -8.56 3.06 18.76
N ARG A 447 -9.19 3.96 19.51
CA ARG A 447 -10.65 4.15 19.43
C ARG A 447 -11.06 4.74 18.08
N TYR A 448 -10.30 5.69 17.53
CA TYR A 448 -10.57 6.32 16.23
C TYR A 448 -10.15 5.44 15.03
N VAL A 449 -9.06 4.69 15.13
CA VAL A 449 -8.63 3.65 14.16
C VAL A 449 -9.61 2.46 14.16
N VAL A 450 -10.18 2.10 15.32
CA VAL A 450 -11.30 1.14 15.40
C VAL A 450 -12.63 1.76 14.95
N ARG A 451 -12.70 3.11 14.81
CA ARG A 451 -13.85 3.91 14.33
C ARG A 451 -13.57 4.65 13.02
N GLY A 452 -12.72 4.11 12.14
CA GLY A 452 -12.60 4.60 10.76
C GLY A 452 -11.89 5.95 10.55
N VAL A 453 -10.84 6.25 11.32
CA VAL A 453 -9.82 7.23 10.92
C VAL A 453 -8.53 6.47 10.69
N THR A 454 -8.19 6.24 9.42
CA THR A 454 -6.98 5.53 9.01
C THR A 454 -5.88 6.53 8.68
N SER A 455 -5.03 6.85 9.65
CA SER A 455 -3.69 7.40 9.43
C SER A 455 -2.92 7.41 10.75
N ALA A 456 -2.14 6.35 11.01
CA ALA A 456 -0.94 6.40 11.87
C ALA A 456 -0.30 5.00 11.94
N LEU A 457 0.27 4.49 10.85
CA LEU A 457 1.36 3.52 11.03
C LEU A 457 2.66 4.30 11.10
N SER A 458 2.93 4.93 12.24
CA SER A 458 4.26 5.48 12.49
C SER A 458 5.22 4.35 12.86
N TYR A 459 6.36 4.37 12.19
CA TYR A 459 7.64 3.75 12.48
C TYR A 459 7.76 3.02 13.83
N VAL A 460 7.86 1.68 13.81
CA VAL A 460 8.49 0.94 14.91
C VAL A 460 9.96 0.70 14.54
N VAL A 461 10.87 1.46 15.14
CA VAL A 461 12.32 1.24 15.04
C VAL A 461 12.70 -0.03 15.79
N VAL A 462 12.87 -1.15 15.08
CA VAL A 462 13.35 -2.40 15.68
C VAL A 462 14.84 -2.57 15.41
N ARG A 463 15.68 -2.33 16.43
CA ARG A 463 17.09 -2.77 16.42
C ARG A 463 17.20 -4.28 16.57
N LEU A 464 17.35 -4.97 15.44
CA LEU A 464 17.65 -6.39 15.38
C LEU A 464 19.15 -6.65 15.56
N GLU A 465 19.59 -6.91 16.80
CA GLU A 465 20.93 -7.46 17.04
C GLU A 465 20.95 -8.97 16.70
N THR A 466 21.49 -9.34 15.54
CA THR A 466 21.70 -10.76 15.18
C THR A 466 23.19 -11.11 15.07
N ASN A 467 23.57 -12.27 15.62
CA ASN A 467 24.96 -12.67 15.83
C ASN A 467 25.64 -13.35 14.62
N LYS A 468 25.08 -13.23 13.41
CA LYS A 468 25.61 -13.80 12.17
C LYS A 468 25.14 -13.00 10.95
N SER A 469 26.04 -12.25 10.34
CA SER A 469 25.92 -11.66 8.97
C SER A 469 24.58 -10.94 8.70
N PRO A 470 24.53 -9.61 8.89
CA PRO A 470 23.29 -8.84 8.81
C PRO A 470 22.78 -8.73 7.37
N LEU A 471 21.54 -9.14 7.14
CA LEU A 471 20.61 -8.46 6.24
C LEU A 471 19.73 -7.66 7.20
N VAL A 472 19.96 -6.36 7.25
CA VAL A 472 19.42 -5.49 8.29
C VAL A 472 18.87 -4.29 7.55
N LEU A 473 17.54 -4.28 7.35
CA LEU A 473 16.82 -3.06 7.01
C LEU A 473 16.87 -2.17 8.26
N PHE A 474 17.62 -1.09 8.19
CA PHE A 474 17.55 0.03 9.12
C PHE A 474 17.15 1.28 8.34
N VAL A 475 15.87 1.65 8.49
CA VAL A 475 15.35 2.95 8.08
C VAL A 475 15.96 4.00 9.02
N GLY A 476 16.65 4.99 8.44
CA GLY A 476 17.57 5.88 9.15
C GLY A 476 16.91 6.87 10.12
N PHE A 477 17.69 7.33 11.10
CA PHE A 477 17.51 8.63 11.75
C PHE A 477 18.85 9.37 11.71
N GLY A 478 18.86 10.56 11.11
CA GLY A 478 19.84 11.60 11.40
C GLY A 478 19.53 12.21 12.77
N ALA A 479 20.59 12.54 13.51
CA ALA A 479 20.59 12.92 14.92
C ALA A 479 19.81 14.18 15.27
#